data_AF-A0A435SG90-F1
#
_entry.id   AF-A0A435SG90-F1
#
_cell.length_a   1.000
_cell.length_b   1.000
_cell.length_c   1.000
_cell.angle_alpha   90.00
_cell.angle_beta   90.00
_cell.angle_gamma   90.00
#
_symmetry.space_group_name_H-M   'P 1'
#
loop_
_entity.id
_entity.type
_entity.pdbx_description
1 polymer ?
#
loop_
_entity_poly.entity_id
_entity_poly.type
_entity_poly.pdbx_seq_one_letter_code
_entity_poly.pdbx_strand_id
1 'polypeptide(L)'
;VGIVSEGDFLRRGELGTQRKRSRWLEFLVSPGKAADEYAHANGRRIEEVMSQDVVTAPPTASLAEVVELMTRHHVKRVPVVDAGKVVGIITRSDLLRALLNVLPDATPSAIDDEEIRQNITTELATKKWAGKDLINVTVKNGVVKLSGAIFDERERQAAIVAAENVSGVKAVEDGLFCADPVSVLLVS
;
A
#
# COMPACT_ATOMS: atom_id res chain seq x y z
N VAL A 1 16.98 22.27 13.86
CA VAL A 1 17.24 21.56 12.57
C VAL A 1 15.92 21.55 11.82
N GLY A 2 15.87 22.05 10.59
CA GLY A 2 14.66 21.98 9.75
C GLY A 2 14.88 21.09 8.53
N ILE A 3 13.80 20.72 7.86
CA ILE A 3 13.84 19.93 6.63
C ILE A 3 13.27 20.74 5.48
N VAL A 4 13.94 20.68 4.33
CA VAL A 4 13.41 21.20 3.07
C VAL A 4 13.04 20.03 2.19
N SER A 5 11.83 20.08 1.64
CA SER A 5 11.26 19.09 0.76
C SER A 5 10.90 19.70 -0.59
N GLU A 6 10.60 18.85 -1.55
CA GLU A 6 10.06 19.28 -2.84
C GLU A 6 8.78 20.12 -2.67
N GLY A 7 7.96 19.80 -1.66
CA GLY A 7 6.76 20.56 -1.35
C GLY A 7 7.01 22.01 -0.93
N ASP A 8 8.17 22.29 -0.31
CA ASP A 8 8.56 23.65 0.08
C ASP A 8 8.96 24.48 -1.14
N PHE A 9 9.58 23.85 -2.15
CA PHE A 9 9.92 24.50 -3.42
C PHE A 9 8.72 24.61 -4.38
N LEU A 10 7.77 23.68 -4.32
CA LEU A 10 6.60 23.69 -5.18
C LEU A 10 5.51 24.66 -4.73
N ARG A 11 5.60 25.27 -3.54
CA ARG A 11 4.56 26.14 -2.96
C ARG A 11 5.06 27.58 -2.78
N ARG A 12 5.53 28.18 -3.87
CA ARG A 12 6.15 29.51 -3.83
C ARG A 12 5.28 30.60 -4.44
N GLY A 13 5.38 31.80 -3.88
CA GLY A 13 4.69 33.00 -4.39
C GLY A 13 5.07 33.33 -5.82
N GLU A 14 6.37 33.25 -6.13
CA GLU A 14 6.91 33.49 -7.48
C GLU A 14 6.39 32.52 -8.54
N LEU A 15 5.98 31.32 -8.16
CA LEU A 15 5.43 30.30 -9.06
C LEU A 15 3.89 30.35 -9.15
N GLY A 16 3.25 31.18 -8.34
CA GLY A 16 1.78 31.24 -8.26
C GLY A 16 1.12 29.98 -7.69
N THR A 17 1.89 29.05 -7.13
CA THR A 17 1.44 27.73 -6.64
C THR A 17 1.12 27.70 -5.15
N GLN A 18 1.03 28.87 -4.52
CA GLN A 18 0.67 28.98 -3.10
C GLN A 18 -0.71 28.36 -2.85
N ARG A 19 -0.86 27.73 -1.68
CA ARG A 19 -2.11 27.08 -1.28
C ARG A 19 -3.19 28.15 -1.05
N LYS A 20 -4.07 28.37 -2.03
CA LYS A 20 -5.28 29.20 -1.83
C LYS A 20 -6.25 28.46 -0.92
N ARG A 21 -6.48 28.99 0.29
CA ARG A 21 -7.52 28.48 1.19
C ARG A 21 -8.89 29.03 0.79
N SER A 22 -9.95 28.32 1.21
CA SER A 22 -11.32 28.82 1.08
C SER A 22 -11.53 30.02 2.01
N ARG A 23 -12.17 31.09 1.51
CA ARG A 23 -12.31 32.41 2.17
C ARG A 23 -12.83 32.38 3.60
N TRP A 24 -13.63 31.37 3.97
CA TRP A 24 -14.15 31.25 5.34
C TRP A 24 -13.08 30.79 6.35
N LEU A 25 -12.05 30.05 5.90
CA LEU A 25 -10.94 29.60 6.74
C LEU A 25 -9.94 30.71 7.04
N GLU A 26 -9.88 31.76 6.21
CA GLU A 26 -9.01 32.94 6.44
C GLU A 26 -9.40 33.68 7.73
N PHE A 27 -10.70 33.74 8.02
CA PHE A 27 -11.23 34.36 9.25
C PHE A 27 -10.82 33.63 10.54
N LEU A 28 -10.38 32.37 10.45
CA LEU A 28 -10.01 31.55 11.61
C LEU A 28 -8.48 31.50 11.84
N VAL A 29 -7.69 32.13 10.97
CA VAL A 29 -6.23 32.13 11.07
C VAL A 29 -5.79 33.33 11.91
N SER A 30 -5.03 33.08 12.97
CA SER A 30 -4.44 34.16 13.76
C SER A 30 -3.46 34.97 12.89
N PRO A 31 -3.30 36.30 13.13
CA PRO A 31 -2.38 37.13 12.36
C PRO A 31 -0.95 36.57 12.29
N GLY A 32 -0.48 35.93 13.37
CA GLY A 32 0.84 35.28 13.40
C GLY A 32 0.95 34.12 12.43
N LYS A 33 -0.05 33.24 12.36
CA LYS A 33 -0.02 32.08 11.44
C LYS A 33 -0.09 32.50 9.97
N ALA A 34 -0.81 33.59 9.66
CA ALA A 34 -0.81 34.16 8.32
C ALA A 34 0.56 34.76 7.94
N ALA A 35 1.24 35.40 8.90
CA ALA A 35 2.59 35.93 8.70
C ALA A 35 3.62 34.81 8.46
N ASP A 36 3.55 33.72 9.23
CA ASP A 36 4.42 32.55 9.05
C ASP A 36 4.20 31.91 7.66
N GLU A 37 2.95 31.73 7.23
CA GLU A 37 2.64 31.19 5.90
C GLU A 37 3.17 32.10 4.77
N TYR A 38 3.09 33.42 4.94
CA TYR A 38 3.65 34.38 3.99
C TYR A 38 5.18 34.31 3.95
N ALA A 39 5.85 34.26 5.11
CA ALA A 39 7.30 34.13 5.20
C ALA A 39 7.78 32.82 4.56
N HIS A 40 7.10 31.70 4.83
CA HIS A 40 7.43 30.39 4.26
C HIS A 40 7.29 30.37 2.74
N ALA A 41 6.25 31.02 2.20
CA ALA A 41 5.97 30.99 0.76
C ALA A 41 6.75 32.02 -0.07
N ASN A 42 7.35 33.02 0.57
CA ASN A 42 8.11 34.11 -0.09
C ASN A 42 9.57 34.22 0.39
N GLY A 43 9.99 33.35 1.31
CA GLY A 43 11.33 33.31 1.88
C GLY A 43 12.42 33.13 0.83
N ARG A 44 13.57 33.74 1.09
CA ARG A 44 14.78 33.65 0.26
C ARG A 44 15.89 32.88 0.94
N ARG A 45 15.80 32.66 2.26
CA ARG A 45 16.75 31.86 3.04
C ARG A 45 16.17 30.48 3.34
N ILE A 46 17.05 29.49 3.48
CA ILE A 46 16.65 28.11 3.84
C ILE A 46 15.87 28.09 5.15
N GLU A 47 16.29 28.87 6.14
CA GLU A 47 15.65 28.96 7.45
C GLU A 47 14.19 29.46 7.40
N GLU A 48 13.86 30.24 6.37
CA GLU A 48 12.53 30.83 6.16
C GLU A 48 11.60 29.86 5.44
N VAL A 49 12.14 28.95 4.62
CA VAL A 49 11.34 27.99 3.79
C VAL A 49 11.36 26.56 4.32
N MET A 50 12.18 26.26 5.34
CA MET A 50 12.29 24.93 5.90
C MET A 50 11.14 24.64 6.87
N SER A 51 10.64 23.41 6.87
CA SER A 51 9.75 22.93 7.92
C SER A 51 10.53 22.70 9.21
N GLN A 52 10.11 23.30 10.32
CA GLN A 52 10.82 23.20 11.61
C GLN A 52 10.33 22.05 12.50
N ASP A 53 9.08 21.62 12.34
CA ASP A 53 8.52 20.45 13.04
C ASP A 53 8.94 19.17 12.30
N VAL A 54 10.17 18.73 12.55
CA VAL A 54 10.78 17.59 11.87
C VAL A 54 10.64 16.35 12.72
N VAL A 55 9.93 15.36 12.19
CA VAL A 55 9.89 14.01 12.75
C VAL A 55 11.20 13.29 12.44
N THR A 56 11.88 12.81 13.48
CA THR A 56 13.20 12.16 13.38
C THR A 56 13.18 10.79 14.05
N ALA A 57 14.13 9.91 13.69
CA ALA A 57 14.34 8.63 14.33
C ALA A 57 15.80 8.46 14.81
N PRO A 58 16.07 7.72 15.91
CA PRO A 58 17.42 7.35 16.30
C PRO A 58 18.00 6.26 15.37
N PRO A 59 19.33 6.07 15.30
CA PRO A 59 19.95 5.00 14.50
C PRO A 59 19.53 3.59 14.90
N THR A 60 19.06 3.43 16.13
CA THR A 60 18.59 2.15 16.70
C THR A 60 17.13 1.83 16.37
N ALA A 61 16.41 2.75 15.71
CA ALA A 61 15.01 2.53 15.36
C ALA A 61 14.86 1.39 14.35
N SER A 62 13.88 0.53 14.58
CA SER A 62 13.50 -0.53 13.67
C SER A 62 12.83 0.03 12.41
N LEU A 63 12.84 -0.78 11.34
CA LEU A 63 12.15 -0.44 10.10
C LEU A 63 10.64 -0.21 10.33
N ALA A 64 10.02 -1.01 11.21
CA ALA A 64 8.60 -0.90 11.54
C ALA A 64 8.26 0.44 12.21
N GLU A 65 9.07 0.89 13.17
CA GLU A 65 8.89 2.20 13.83
C GLU A 65 9.03 3.36 12.83
N VAL A 66 9.98 3.27 11.90
CA VAL A 66 10.15 4.30 10.85
C VAL A 66 8.93 4.33 9.92
N VAL A 67 8.39 3.18 9.54
CA VAL A 67 7.15 3.08 8.74
C VAL A 67 5.96 3.67 9.50
N GLU A 68 5.85 3.40 10.80
CA GLU A 68 4.80 3.97 11.64
C GLU A 68 4.92 5.50 11.72
N LEU A 69 6.13 6.02 11.96
CA LEU A 69 6.40 7.47 11.97
C LEU A 69 6.01 8.13 10.64
N MET A 70 6.42 7.54 9.51
CA MET A 70 6.06 8.04 8.18
C MET A 70 4.55 8.07 7.96
N THR A 71 3.85 7.02 8.39
CA THR A 71 2.41 6.88 8.20
C THR A 71 1.65 7.84 9.11
N ARG A 72 1.97 7.85 10.40
CA ARG A 72 1.30 8.67 11.42
C ARG A 72 1.46 10.16 11.16
N HIS A 73 2.65 10.61 10.78
CA HIS A 73 2.94 12.02 10.54
C HIS A 73 2.78 12.44 9.07
N HIS A 74 2.40 11.51 8.20
CA HIS A 74 2.20 11.73 6.76
C HIS A 74 3.46 12.31 6.07
N VAL A 75 4.64 11.93 6.56
CA VAL A 75 5.93 12.36 6.02
C VAL A 75 6.48 11.32 5.07
N LYS A 76 7.17 11.77 4.01
CA LYS A 76 7.75 10.89 2.97
C LYS A 76 9.20 10.48 3.28
N ARG A 77 9.81 11.13 4.26
CA ARG A 77 11.22 11.02 4.60
C ARG A 77 11.39 11.26 6.10
N VAL A 78 12.31 10.53 6.74
CA VAL A 78 12.60 10.65 8.17
C VAL A 78 14.11 10.78 8.34
N PRO A 79 14.62 11.92 8.82
CA PRO A 79 16.02 12.06 9.17
C PRO A 79 16.37 11.15 10.35
N VAL A 80 17.52 10.50 10.26
CA VAL A 80 18.12 9.73 11.36
C VAL A 80 19.04 10.66 12.12
N VAL A 81 18.80 10.82 13.42
CA VAL A 81 19.52 11.76 14.29
C VAL A 81 20.17 11.01 15.43
N ASP A 82 21.48 11.24 15.61
CA ASP A 82 22.26 10.72 16.72
C ASP A 82 22.94 11.87 17.46
N ALA A 83 22.81 11.93 18.79
CA ALA A 83 23.35 12.99 19.63
C ALA A 83 23.11 14.43 19.08
N GLY A 84 21.92 14.68 18.52
CA GLY A 84 21.53 15.97 17.94
C GLY A 84 22.12 16.27 16.55
N LYS A 85 22.85 15.33 15.94
CA LYS A 85 23.39 15.43 14.58
C LYS A 85 22.63 14.53 13.62
N VAL A 86 22.36 15.02 12.43
CA VAL A 86 21.78 14.20 11.35
C VAL A 86 22.87 13.27 10.83
N VAL A 87 22.66 11.96 10.95
CA VAL A 87 23.58 10.92 10.48
C VAL A 87 23.08 10.21 9.21
N GLY A 88 21.83 10.43 8.82
CA GLY A 88 21.26 9.87 7.60
C GLY A 88 19.83 10.31 7.34
N ILE A 89 19.25 9.79 6.26
CA ILE A 89 17.84 10.00 5.93
C ILE A 89 17.26 8.72 5.37
N ILE A 90 16.07 8.35 5.83
CA ILE A 90 15.31 7.21 5.30
C ILE A 90 14.18 7.76 4.42
N THR A 91 14.07 7.25 3.20
CA THR A 91 13.03 7.62 2.24
C THR A 91 12.12 6.44 1.93
N ARG A 92 10.96 6.71 1.29
CA ARG A 92 10.07 5.65 0.78
C ARG A 92 10.79 4.67 -0.16
N SER A 93 11.73 5.14 -0.98
CA SER A 93 12.48 4.28 -1.89
C SER A 93 13.36 3.28 -1.15
N ASP A 94 13.90 3.66 0.01
CA ASP A 94 14.69 2.77 0.85
C ASP A 94 13.81 1.69 1.49
N LEU A 95 12.59 2.04 1.91
CA LEU A 95 11.60 1.06 2.40
C LEU A 95 11.23 0.03 1.32
N LEU A 96 11.05 0.47 0.08
CA LEU A 96 10.75 -0.44 -1.05
C LEU A 96 11.93 -1.39 -1.33
N ARG A 97 13.17 -0.89 -1.29
CA ARG A 97 14.36 -1.74 -1.43
C ARG A 97 14.46 -2.76 -0.31
N ALA A 98 14.19 -2.35 0.93
CA ALA A 98 14.17 -3.26 2.08
C ALA A 98 13.10 -4.35 1.92
N LEU A 99 11.92 -4.00 1.40
CA LEU A 99 10.85 -4.97 1.12
C LEU A 99 11.28 -6.01 0.08
N LEU A 100 11.91 -5.59 -1.02
CA LEU A 100 12.37 -6.50 -2.07
C LEU A 100 13.42 -7.52 -1.56
N ASN A 101 14.19 -7.17 -0.55
CA ASN A 101 15.15 -8.10 0.07
C ASN A 101 14.51 -9.11 1.04
N VAL A 102 13.28 -8.84 1.49
CA VAL A 102 12.52 -9.72 2.40
C VAL A 102 11.57 -10.64 1.64
N LEU A 103 11.10 -10.21 0.47
CA LEU A 103 10.30 -11.07 -0.38
C LEU A 103 11.17 -12.26 -0.85
N PRO A 104 10.75 -13.52 -0.64
CA PRO A 104 11.48 -14.66 -1.15
C PRO A 104 11.61 -14.53 -2.66
N ASP A 105 12.80 -14.84 -3.19
CA ASP A 105 12.97 -14.98 -4.62
C ASP A 105 11.88 -15.90 -5.14
N ALA A 106 11.12 -15.43 -6.14
CA ALA A 106 10.19 -16.24 -6.91
C ALA A 106 10.98 -17.25 -7.76
N THR A 107 11.82 -18.06 -7.12
CA THR A 107 12.28 -19.31 -7.67
C THR A 107 11.08 -20.24 -7.57
N PRO A 108 10.59 -20.79 -8.70
CA PRO A 108 9.59 -21.84 -8.66
C PRO A 108 10.27 -23.07 -8.06
N SER A 109 10.30 -23.15 -6.72
CA SER A 109 10.38 -24.44 -6.06
C SER A 109 9.27 -25.28 -6.67
N ALA A 110 9.61 -26.52 -7.04
CA ALA A 110 8.65 -27.50 -7.51
C ALA A 110 7.72 -27.87 -6.33
N ILE A 111 6.84 -26.94 -5.97
CA ILE A 111 5.69 -27.19 -5.12
C ILE A 111 4.87 -28.20 -5.91
N ASP A 112 4.61 -29.36 -5.28
CA ASP A 112 3.78 -30.38 -5.88
C ASP A 112 2.38 -29.81 -6.14
N ASP A 113 1.73 -30.25 -7.22
CA ASP A 113 0.41 -29.76 -7.61
C ASP A 113 -0.62 -29.93 -6.47
N GLU A 114 -0.43 -30.95 -5.63
CA GLU A 114 -1.24 -31.20 -4.46
C GLU A 114 -1.07 -30.14 -3.37
N GLU A 115 0.15 -29.64 -3.15
CA GLU A 115 0.42 -28.57 -2.20
C GLU A 115 -0.14 -27.24 -2.72
N ILE A 116 -0.02 -26.96 -4.03
CA ILE A 116 -0.68 -25.81 -4.67
C ILE A 116 -2.20 -25.91 -4.48
N ARG A 117 -2.80 -27.06 -4.77
CA ARG A 117 -4.24 -27.30 -4.62
C ARG A 117 -4.70 -27.06 -3.19
N GLN A 118 -3.97 -27.59 -2.21
CA GLN A 118 -4.30 -27.44 -0.80
C GLN A 118 -4.20 -25.99 -0.33
N ASN A 119 -3.19 -25.25 -0.79
CA ASN A 119 -3.01 -23.83 -0.48
C ASN A 119 -4.17 -22.99 -1.04
N ILE A 120 -4.57 -23.20 -2.30
CA ILE A 120 -5.70 -22.50 -2.92
C ILE A 120 -7.00 -22.83 -2.19
N THR A 121 -7.25 -24.12 -1.91
CA THR A 121 -8.47 -24.56 -1.21
C THR A 121 -8.56 -23.94 0.18
N THR A 122 -7.43 -23.89 0.90
CA THR A 122 -7.35 -23.26 2.23
C THR A 122 -7.60 -21.76 2.14
N GLU A 123 -6.98 -21.09 1.16
CA GLU A 123 -7.18 -19.66 0.97
C GLU A 123 -8.64 -19.33 0.68
N LEU A 124 -9.29 -20.02 -0.26
CA LEU A 124 -10.70 -19.83 -0.60
C LEU A 124 -11.60 -20.10 0.61
N ALA A 125 -11.37 -21.18 1.36
CA ALA A 125 -12.18 -21.53 2.54
C ALA A 125 -12.15 -20.45 3.65
N THR A 126 -11.07 -19.67 3.75
CA THR A 126 -11.00 -18.56 4.73
C THR A 126 -11.81 -17.34 4.33
N LYS A 127 -12.21 -17.21 3.05
CA LYS A 127 -12.90 -16.03 2.56
C LYS A 127 -14.41 -16.17 2.74
N LYS A 128 -15.02 -15.18 3.39
CA LYS A 128 -16.48 -15.12 3.61
C LYS A 128 -17.32 -15.10 2.32
N TRP A 129 -16.71 -14.68 1.20
CA TRP A 129 -17.37 -14.57 -0.11
C TRP A 129 -17.28 -15.86 -0.92
N ALA A 130 -16.36 -16.76 -0.61
CA ALA A 130 -16.27 -18.04 -1.30
C ALA A 130 -17.39 -18.92 -0.74
N GLY A 131 -18.51 -19.00 -1.48
CA GLY A 131 -19.63 -19.87 -1.12
C GLY A 131 -19.12 -21.27 -0.79
N LYS A 132 -19.43 -21.75 0.41
CA LYS A 132 -18.94 -23.04 0.91
C LYS A 132 -19.25 -24.14 -0.11
N ASP A 133 -18.19 -24.78 -0.59
CA ASP A 133 -18.17 -26.01 -1.38
C ASP A 133 -18.65 -25.96 -2.85
N LEU A 134 -18.89 -24.78 -3.43
CA LEU A 134 -19.32 -24.69 -4.84
C LEU A 134 -18.18 -24.47 -5.84
N ILE A 135 -17.00 -24.06 -5.37
CA ILE A 135 -15.80 -23.86 -6.21
C ILE A 135 -14.88 -25.06 -6.02
N ASN A 136 -14.72 -25.85 -7.07
CA ASN A 136 -13.78 -26.96 -7.15
C ASN A 136 -12.45 -26.49 -7.77
N VAL A 137 -11.35 -26.98 -7.22
CA VAL A 137 -9.99 -26.60 -7.61
C VAL A 137 -9.22 -27.84 -8.02
N THR A 138 -8.69 -27.85 -9.23
CA THR A 138 -7.79 -28.89 -9.73
C THR A 138 -6.50 -28.25 -10.20
N VAL A 139 -5.36 -28.89 -9.97
CA VAL A 139 -4.04 -28.38 -10.35
C VAL A 139 -3.30 -29.44 -11.15
N LYS A 140 -2.65 -29.02 -12.24
CA LYS A 140 -1.81 -29.89 -13.07
C LYS A 140 -0.63 -29.10 -13.65
N ASN A 141 0.58 -29.53 -13.35
CA ASN A 141 1.84 -28.88 -13.72
C ASN A 141 1.93 -27.37 -13.35
N GLY A 142 1.27 -26.99 -12.25
CA GLY A 142 1.11 -25.60 -11.81
C GLY A 142 0.03 -24.80 -12.54
N VAL A 143 -0.75 -25.43 -13.43
CA VAL A 143 -1.95 -24.81 -14.03
C VAL A 143 -3.16 -25.15 -13.17
N VAL A 144 -3.83 -24.12 -12.65
CA VAL A 144 -5.01 -24.25 -11.81
C VAL A 144 -6.25 -24.17 -12.67
N LYS A 145 -7.20 -25.08 -12.50
CA LYS A 145 -8.53 -24.98 -13.10
C LYS A 145 -9.58 -24.82 -12.01
N LEU A 146 -10.27 -23.69 -12.06
CA LEU A 146 -11.40 -23.37 -11.19
C LEU A 146 -12.68 -23.79 -11.91
N SER A 147 -13.50 -24.62 -11.27
CA SER A 147 -14.78 -25.05 -11.85
C SER A 147 -15.88 -25.10 -10.80
N GLY A 148 -17.12 -24.89 -11.21
CA GLY A 148 -18.27 -24.91 -10.31
C GLY A 148 -19.17 -23.68 -10.42
N ALA A 149 -20.13 -23.59 -9.51
CA ALA A 149 -21.18 -22.57 -9.55
C ALA A 149 -20.80 -21.34 -8.72
N ILE A 150 -21.07 -20.18 -9.27
CA ILE A 150 -21.00 -18.88 -8.59
C ILE A 150 -22.32 -18.15 -8.76
N PHE A 151 -22.62 -17.20 -7.89
CA PHE A 151 -23.85 -16.41 -7.96
C PHE A 151 -23.62 -14.95 -8.37
N ASP A 152 -22.36 -14.52 -8.36
CA ASP A 152 -21.97 -13.15 -8.69
C ASP A 152 -20.63 -13.13 -9.44
N GLU A 153 -20.53 -12.30 -10.47
CA GLU A 153 -19.31 -12.15 -11.26
C GLU A 153 -18.12 -11.62 -10.43
N ARG A 154 -18.40 -10.91 -9.33
CA ARG A 154 -17.36 -10.48 -8.37
C ARG A 154 -16.74 -11.66 -7.64
N GLU A 155 -17.49 -12.74 -7.42
CA GLU A 155 -16.97 -13.99 -6.84
C GLU A 155 -16.01 -14.67 -7.83
N ARG A 156 -16.35 -14.67 -9.13
CA ARG A 156 -15.46 -15.17 -10.20
C ARG A 156 -14.10 -14.50 -10.13
N GLN A 157 -14.10 -13.17 -10.21
CA GLN A 157 -12.87 -12.39 -10.25
C GLN A 157 -12.06 -12.57 -8.97
N ALA A 158 -12.72 -12.62 -7.80
CA ALA A 158 -12.06 -12.84 -6.54
C ALA A 158 -11.42 -14.25 -6.45
N ALA A 159 -12.07 -15.28 -6.98
CA ALA A 159 -11.54 -16.64 -7.02
C ALA A 159 -10.30 -16.76 -7.93
N ILE A 160 -10.35 -16.14 -9.11
CA ILE A 160 -9.20 -16.09 -10.04
C ILE A 160 -8.00 -15.43 -9.35
N VAL A 161 -8.20 -14.25 -8.76
CA VAL A 161 -7.13 -13.50 -8.08
C VAL A 161 -6.57 -14.27 -6.88
N ALA A 162 -7.43 -14.94 -6.10
CA ALA A 162 -6.97 -15.77 -5.00
C ALA A 162 -6.07 -16.91 -5.50
N ALA A 163 -6.47 -17.62 -6.56
CA ALA A 163 -5.66 -18.69 -7.14
C ALA A 163 -4.32 -18.17 -7.71
N GLU A 164 -4.31 -17.04 -8.42
CA GLU A 164 -3.10 -16.44 -8.99
C GLU A 164 -2.06 -16.02 -7.95
N ASN A 165 -2.50 -15.67 -6.73
CA ASN A 165 -1.62 -15.24 -5.66
C ASN A 165 -0.96 -16.39 -4.89
N VAL A 166 -1.37 -17.64 -5.14
CA VAL A 166 -0.74 -18.81 -4.51
C VAL A 166 0.59 -19.12 -5.19
N SER A 167 1.63 -19.27 -4.38
CA SER A 167 2.97 -19.63 -4.86
C SER A 167 2.95 -20.94 -5.66
N GLY A 168 3.64 -20.97 -6.80
CA GLY A 168 3.71 -22.13 -7.70
C GLY A 168 2.67 -22.13 -8.82
N VAL A 169 1.66 -21.26 -8.77
CA VAL A 169 0.66 -21.11 -9.85
C VAL A 169 1.30 -20.43 -11.06
N LYS A 170 1.23 -21.09 -12.22
CA LYS A 170 1.74 -20.59 -13.50
C LYS A 170 0.65 -19.97 -14.36
N ALA A 171 -0.58 -20.47 -14.26
CA ALA A 171 -1.74 -20.01 -15.00
C ALA A 171 -3.03 -20.47 -14.30
N VAL A 172 -4.13 -19.75 -14.54
CA VAL A 172 -5.47 -20.09 -14.07
C VAL A 172 -6.42 -20.22 -15.25
N GLU A 173 -7.08 -21.38 -15.37
CA GLU A 173 -8.18 -21.64 -16.29
C GLU A 173 -9.52 -21.44 -15.57
N ASP A 174 -10.33 -20.52 -16.09
CA ASP A 174 -11.66 -20.24 -15.59
C ASP A 174 -12.72 -21.15 -16.25
N GLY A 175 -13.29 -22.05 -15.46
CA GLY A 175 -14.45 -22.88 -15.81
C GLY A 175 -15.63 -22.66 -14.85
N LEU A 176 -15.68 -21.52 -14.15
CA LEU A 176 -16.79 -21.17 -13.27
C LEU A 176 -18.00 -20.77 -14.13
N PHE A 177 -19.21 -21.12 -13.68
CA PHE A 177 -20.43 -20.69 -14.35
C PHE A 177 -21.34 -19.99 -13.35
N CYS A 178 -21.98 -18.91 -13.81
CA CYS A 178 -22.97 -18.22 -13.00
C CYS A 178 -24.26 -19.03 -13.02
N ALA A 179 -24.68 -19.52 -11.85
CA ALA A 179 -25.95 -20.21 -11.70
C ALA A 179 -26.98 -19.21 -11.17
N ASP A 180 -28.12 -19.10 -11.85
CA ASP A 180 -29.25 -18.36 -11.28
C ASP A 180 -29.68 -19.01 -9.95
N PRO A 181 -30.03 -18.23 -8.90
CA PRO A 181 -30.39 -18.76 -7.58
C PRO A 181 -31.53 -19.80 -7.60
N VAL A 182 -32.36 -19.77 -8.64
CA VAL A 182 -33.52 -20.67 -8.81
C VAL A 182 -33.11 -22.02 -9.43
N SER A 183 -32.01 -22.06 -10.19
CA SER A 183 -31.58 -23.24 -10.95
C SER A 183 -30.92 -24.31 -10.09
N VAL A 184 -30.31 -23.92 -8.96
CA VAL A 184 -29.62 -24.86 -8.04
C VAL A 184 -30.60 -25.67 -7.18
N LEU A 185 -31.79 -25.13 -6.91
CA LEU A 185 -32.85 -25.79 -6.12
C LEU A 185 -33.55 -26.95 -6.86
N LEU A 186 -33.41 -27.06 -8.18
CA LEU A 186 -34.07 -28.09 -8.99
C LEU A 186 -33.23 -29.35 -9.20
N VAL A 187 -31.97 -29.38 -8.75
CA VAL A 187 -31.04 -30.49 -8.99
C VAL A 187 -30.46 -31.07 -7.69
N SER A 188 -31.07 -30.76 -6.53
CA SER A 188 -30.72 -31.38 -5.23
C SER A 188 -31.59 -32.59 -4.93
#